data_AF-A0A816LCW7-F1
#
_entry.id   AF-A0A816LCW7-F1
#
_cell.length_a   1.000
_cell.length_b   1.000
_cell.length_c   1.000
_cell.angle_alpha   90.00
_cell.angle_beta   90.00
_cell.angle_gamma   90.00
#
_symmetry.space_group_name_H-M   'P 1'
#
loop_
_entity.id
_entity.type
_entity.pdbx_description
1 polymer ?
#
loop_
_entity_poly.entity_id
_entity_poly.type
_entity_poly.pdbx_seq_one_letter_code
_entity_poly.pdbx_strand_id
1 'polypeptide(L)'
;MHRDEFENLKENVGELISINAFFSTTLQSQVALNFTDNGFGRPDYESVLFDIHVDCCSLSAKPFGNVQHLSFIKDEYEILFCHVVLELSNDENIELKGLVEHFSKYVVETKSTLLALADVLTEMGKYEKARHFSELFLSGLEPLIQNQLACVTQSNIGLLDYHEGHYEKAMQKYETGVSMQLIQQTVELPSDEHDGRRHNLGLLYNNIGIIYIHNAKYDEALNFFQKALDHIFDNHIDITNVFSNIAVLYCYKCEYQLALEYSEKALTLE
;
A
#
# COMPACT_ATOMS: atom_id res chain seq x y z
N MET A 1 3.15 2.25 31.20
CA MET A 1 3.96 1.31 30.39
C MET A 1 4.95 0.61 31.31
N HIS A 2 5.38 -0.63 31.04
CA HIS A 2 6.42 -1.25 31.88
C HIS A 2 7.74 -0.48 31.71
N ARG A 3 8.56 -0.36 32.75
CA ARG A 3 9.78 0.46 32.70
C ARG A 3 10.73 0.04 31.57
N ASP A 4 10.90 -1.27 31.33
CA ASP A 4 11.74 -1.79 30.24
C ASP A 4 11.21 -1.44 28.85
N GLU A 5 9.88 -1.42 28.67
CA GLU A 5 9.24 -0.99 27.42
C GLU A 5 9.38 0.52 27.22
N PHE A 6 9.32 1.30 28.31
CA PHE A 6 9.51 2.75 28.29
C PHE A 6 10.94 3.16 27.96
N GLU A 7 11.94 2.46 28.49
CA GLU A 7 13.35 2.72 28.14
C GLU A 7 13.64 2.35 26.67
N ASN A 8 13.10 1.24 26.16
CA ASN A 8 13.15 0.94 24.72
C ASN A 8 12.49 2.05 23.87
N LEU A 9 11.37 2.61 24.31
CA LEU A 9 10.66 3.66 23.60
C LEU A 9 11.42 5.00 23.60
N LYS A 10 12.22 5.28 24.64
CA LYS A 10 13.13 6.43 24.68
C LYS A 10 14.33 6.30 23.75
N GLU A 11 14.83 5.09 23.54
CA GLU A 11 15.93 4.84 22.61
C GLU A 11 15.47 4.95 21.14
N ASN A 12 14.17 4.80 20.90
CA ASN A 12 13.54 4.73 19.57
C ASN A 12 12.81 6.03 19.15
N VAL A 13 13.29 7.20 19.59
CA VAL A 13 12.76 8.50 19.16
C VAL A 13 12.93 8.63 17.64
N GLY A 14 11.82 8.73 16.89
CA GLY A 14 11.81 8.75 15.42
C GLY A 14 11.27 7.49 14.74
N GLU A 15 10.92 6.44 15.50
CA GLU A 15 10.37 5.20 14.96
C GLU A 15 8.83 5.18 14.93
N LEU A 16 8.28 4.39 13.99
CA LEU A 16 6.85 4.19 13.82
C LEU A 16 6.32 3.27 14.92
N ILE A 17 5.48 3.79 15.81
CA ILE A 17 4.89 2.99 16.88
C ILE A 17 3.50 2.55 16.41
N SER A 18 3.43 1.32 15.89
CA SER A 18 2.15 0.67 15.65
C SER A 18 1.60 0.15 16.96
N ILE A 19 0.56 0.82 17.46
CA ILE A 19 -0.18 0.37 18.63
C ILE A 19 -1.47 -0.24 18.11
N ASN A 20 -1.51 -1.58 18.04
CA ASN A 20 -2.75 -2.34 17.80
C ASN A 20 -3.61 -2.36 19.08
N ALA A 21 -4.01 -1.17 19.55
CA ALA A 21 -4.90 -0.99 20.68
C ALA A 21 -6.00 0.01 20.35
N PHE A 22 -7.12 -0.12 21.05
CA PHE A 22 -8.13 0.93 21.07
C PHE A 22 -7.57 2.12 21.84
N PHE A 23 -7.46 3.28 21.18
CA PHE A 23 -7.14 4.52 21.86
C PHE A 23 -8.42 5.12 22.39
N SER A 24 -8.56 5.01 23.71
CA SER A 24 -9.44 5.88 24.46
C SER A 24 -8.70 7.20 24.70
N THR A 25 -9.31 8.31 24.30
CA THR A 25 -8.74 9.64 24.52
C THR A 25 -9.82 10.65 24.87
N THR A 26 -9.36 11.79 25.37
CA THR A 26 -10.17 12.85 25.94
C THR A 26 -9.75 14.20 25.40
N LEU A 27 -10.72 15.07 25.14
CA LEU A 27 -10.45 16.46 24.76
C LEU A 27 -10.05 17.33 25.97
N GLN A 28 -10.11 16.78 27.19
CA GLN A 28 -9.83 17.50 28.42
C GLN A 28 -8.45 17.11 28.97
N SER A 29 -7.44 17.96 28.77
CA SER A 29 -6.05 17.71 29.21
C SER A 29 -5.93 17.41 30.72
N GLN A 30 -6.77 18.03 31.56
CA GLN A 30 -6.77 17.79 33.00
C GLN A 30 -7.18 16.35 33.37
N VAL A 31 -8.01 15.71 32.54
CA VAL A 31 -8.44 14.34 32.76
C VAL A 31 -7.31 13.36 32.42
N ALA A 32 -6.59 13.59 31.32
CA ALA A 32 -5.40 12.81 30.96
C ALA A 32 -4.32 12.88 32.06
N LEU A 33 -4.13 14.04 32.69
CA LEU A 33 -3.20 14.21 33.80
C LEU A 33 -3.57 13.39 35.05
N ASN A 34 -4.85 13.15 35.31
CA ASN A 34 -5.26 12.32 36.45
C ASN A 34 -4.79 10.87 36.34
N PHE A 35 -4.53 10.38 35.11
CA PHE A 35 -3.96 9.05 34.88
C PHE A 35 -2.43 9.01 35.07
N THR A 36 -1.77 10.16 35.22
CA THR A 36 -0.32 10.23 35.39
C THR A 36 0.14 10.04 36.83
N ASP A 37 -0.76 10.21 37.81
CA ASP A 37 -0.43 10.08 39.23
C ASP A 37 -0.16 8.61 39.63
N ASN A 38 1.13 8.31 39.83
CA ASN A 38 1.69 7.14 40.51
C ASN A 38 1.30 5.75 39.98
N GLY A 39 1.22 5.56 38.66
CA GLY A 39 1.18 4.22 38.04
C GLY A 39 0.12 3.27 38.61
N PHE A 40 -0.95 3.82 39.21
CA PHE A 40 -1.94 3.09 40.01
C PHE A 40 -1.35 2.17 41.10
N GLY A 41 -0.27 2.59 41.75
CA GLY A 41 0.40 1.83 42.81
C GLY A 41 1.28 0.69 42.32
N ARG A 42 1.64 0.65 41.03
CA ARG A 42 2.57 -0.34 40.47
C ARG A 42 3.97 0.28 40.31
N PRO A 43 4.97 -0.12 41.11
CA PRO A 43 6.30 0.51 41.10
C PRO A 43 7.12 0.26 39.82
N ASP A 44 6.74 -0.75 39.03
CA ASP A 44 7.44 -1.13 37.79
C ASP A 44 6.88 -0.43 36.54
N TYR A 45 5.91 0.47 36.74
CA TYR A 45 5.19 1.15 35.68
C TYR A 45 5.50 2.64 35.68
N GLU A 46 5.86 3.15 34.50
CA GLU A 46 6.04 4.58 34.26
C GLU A 46 4.80 5.15 33.56
N SER A 47 4.34 6.29 34.08
CA SER A 47 3.27 7.09 33.47
C SER A 47 3.86 7.95 32.36
N VAL A 48 3.31 7.84 31.16
CA VAL A 48 3.74 8.63 30.00
C VAL A 48 2.55 9.42 29.50
N LEU A 49 2.69 10.74 29.43
CA LEU A 49 1.69 11.63 28.85
C LEU A 49 2.04 11.87 27.38
N PHE A 50 1.16 11.48 26.47
CA PHE A 50 1.26 11.81 25.06
C PHE A 50 0.38 13.02 24.76
N ASP A 51 0.96 14.06 24.17
CA ASP A 51 0.22 15.15 23.54
C ASP A 51 0.11 14.85 22.05
N ILE A 52 -1.11 14.56 21.58
CA ILE A 52 -1.37 14.10 20.21
C ILE A 52 -2.09 15.21 19.46
N HIS A 53 -1.40 15.80 18.48
CA HIS A 53 -2.02 16.71 17.52
C HIS A 53 -2.50 15.92 16.30
N VAL A 54 -3.83 15.86 16.11
CA VAL A 54 -4.45 15.17 14.96
C VAL A 54 -4.76 16.21 13.88
N ASP A 55 -4.10 16.11 12.73
CA ASP A 55 -4.47 16.89 11.54
C ASP A 55 -5.68 16.23 10.86
N CYS A 56 -6.86 16.77 11.11
CA CYS A 56 -8.12 16.24 10.58
C CYS A 56 -8.26 16.40 9.05
N CYS A 57 -7.34 17.09 8.38
CA CYS A 57 -7.42 17.31 6.93
C CYS A 57 -6.88 16.14 6.09
N SER A 58 -6.05 15.26 6.66
CA SER A 58 -5.35 14.19 5.93
C SER A 58 -5.72 12.77 6.35
N LEU A 59 -6.44 12.60 7.46
CA LEU A 59 -6.82 11.29 8.02
C LEU A 59 -8.29 10.95 7.75
N SER A 60 -8.55 9.76 7.20
CA SER A 60 -9.91 9.20 7.09
C SER A 60 -10.48 8.67 8.42
N ALA A 61 -9.76 8.89 9.53
CA ALA A 61 -10.11 8.38 10.85
C ALA A 61 -11.44 8.97 11.32
N LYS A 62 -12.53 8.24 11.07
CA LYS A 62 -13.84 8.53 11.66
C LYS A 62 -13.83 8.02 13.11
N PRO A 63 -14.29 8.83 14.09
CA PRO A 63 -14.51 8.33 15.44
C PRO A 63 -15.41 7.09 15.38
N PHE A 64 -14.96 5.99 16.00
CA PHE A 64 -15.67 4.71 15.92
C PHE A 64 -16.95 4.72 16.77
N GLY A 65 -16.95 5.47 17.88
CA GLY A 65 -18.12 5.66 18.73
C GLY A 65 -17.84 6.55 19.94
N ASN A 66 -18.89 7.16 20.49
CA ASN A 66 -18.85 7.84 21.77
C ASN A 66 -19.13 6.80 22.88
N VAL A 67 -18.21 6.67 23.84
CA VAL A 67 -18.30 5.71 24.94
C VAL A 67 -18.40 6.36 26.32
N GLN A 68 -18.84 7.62 26.38
CA GLN A 68 -19.01 8.41 27.62
C GLN A 68 -19.75 7.64 28.74
N HIS A 69 -20.74 6.81 28.39
CA HIS A 69 -21.51 6.04 29.37
C HIS A 69 -20.80 4.79 29.92
N LEU A 70 -19.66 4.42 29.34
CA LEU A 70 -18.80 3.30 29.76
C LEU A 70 -17.48 3.77 30.37
N SER A 71 -17.22 5.08 30.38
CA SER A 71 -15.98 5.66 30.88
C SER A 71 -15.75 5.37 32.37
N PHE A 72 -14.48 5.18 32.74
CA PHE A 72 -14.07 5.09 34.14
C PHE A 72 -14.32 6.40 34.90
N ILE A 73 -14.17 7.54 34.23
CA ILE A 73 -14.43 8.86 34.80
C ILE A 73 -15.84 9.28 34.39
N LYS A 74 -16.72 9.41 35.38
CA LYS A 74 -18.08 9.87 35.15
C LYS A 74 -18.05 11.28 34.57
N ASP A 75 -18.82 11.48 33.50
CA ASP A 75 -19.01 12.73 32.76
C ASP A 75 -17.86 13.14 31.81
N GLU A 76 -16.88 12.26 31.56
CA GLU A 76 -15.84 12.48 30.55
C GLU A 76 -16.36 12.27 29.11
N TYR A 77 -15.97 13.15 28.18
CA TYR A 77 -16.21 12.95 26.77
C TYR A 77 -15.11 12.07 26.16
N GLU A 78 -15.29 10.76 26.29
CA GLU A 78 -14.35 9.75 25.83
C GLU A 78 -14.63 9.34 24.38
N ILE A 79 -13.61 9.46 23.53
CA ILE A 79 -13.67 9.09 22.12
C ILE A 79 -12.80 7.86 21.90
N LEU A 80 -13.37 6.84 21.26
CA LEU A 80 -12.64 5.64 20.87
C LEU A 80 -12.17 5.75 19.42
N PHE A 81 -10.85 5.64 19.22
CA PHE A 81 -10.25 5.47 17.91
C PHE A 81 -9.86 4.01 17.69
N CYS A 82 -10.08 3.53 16.46
CA CYS A 82 -9.70 2.19 16.01
C CYS A 82 -8.59 2.31 14.96
N HIS A 83 -7.58 1.45 15.04
CA HIS A 83 -6.44 1.43 14.11
C HIS A 83 -5.71 2.78 13.97
N VAL A 84 -5.14 3.28 15.07
CA VAL A 84 -4.33 4.51 15.06
C VAL A 84 -2.86 4.16 14.93
N VAL A 85 -2.22 4.68 13.89
CA VAL A 85 -0.76 4.67 13.74
C VAL A 85 -0.24 5.99 14.30
N LEU A 86 0.63 5.96 15.32
CA LEU A 86 1.24 7.15 15.92
C LEU A 86 2.73 7.22 15.56
N GLU A 87 3.20 8.44 15.34
CA GLU A 87 4.56 8.73 14.89
C GLU A 87 5.19 9.82 15.77
N LEU A 88 6.42 9.60 16.23
CA LEU A 88 7.18 10.56 17.03
C LEU A 88 8.23 11.22 16.11
N SER A 89 8.09 12.51 15.80
CA SER A 89 8.98 13.17 14.83
C SER A 89 10.03 14.07 15.48
N ASN A 90 11.27 13.94 14.98
CA ASN A 90 12.20 15.06 14.85
C ASN A 90 13.04 14.80 13.58
N ASP A 91 13.06 15.78 12.67
CA ASP A 91 13.45 15.66 11.27
C ASP A 91 14.87 15.13 11.03
N GLU A 92 14.95 13.97 10.39
CA GLU A 92 15.72 13.63 9.16
C GLU A 92 15.32 12.20 8.78
N ASN A 93 14.04 12.05 8.39
CA ASN A 93 13.30 10.83 8.01
C ASN A 93 13.83 9.49 8.58
N ILE A 94 13.97 9.46 9.91
CA ILE A 94 14.27 8.27 10.73
C ILE A 94 13.17 7.21 10.53
N GLU A 95 11.96 7.63 10.17
CA GLU A 95 10.77 6.82 9.87
C GLU A 95 11.06 5.68 8.87
N LEU A 96 11.63 6.02 7.71
CA LEU A 96 11.96 5.03 6.70
C LEU A 96 13.10 4.12 7.18
N LYS A 97 14.02 4.66 7.98
CA LYS A 97 15.16 3.90 8.49
C LYS A 97 14.73 2.90 9.58
N GLY A 98 13.89 3.31 10.53
CA GLY A 98 13.33 2.46 11.58
C GLY A 98 12.39 1.41 11.02
N LEU A 99 11.56 1.76 10.03
CA LEU A 99 10.72 0.81 9.31
C LEU A 99 11.56 -0.24 8.55
N VAL A 100 12.64 0.20 7.90
CA VAL A 100 13.59 -0.67 7.20
C VAL A 100 14.37 -1.55 8.17
N GLU A 101 14.88 -1.02 9.27
CA GLU A 101 15.63 -1.78 10.28
C GLU A 101 14.72 -2.80 10.97
N HIS A 102 13.49 -2.43 11.31
CA HIS A 102 12.48 -3.32 11.86
C HIS A 102 12.16 -4.45 10.87
N PHE A 103 11.77 -4.14 9.63
CA PHE A 103 11.45 -5.18 8.65
C PHE A 103 12.67 -6.02 8.28
N SER A 104 13.87 -5.44 8.16
CA SER A 104 15.12 -6.16 7.87
C SER A 104 15.48 -7.23 8.91
N LYS A 105 15.03 -7.05 10.15
CA LYS A 105 15.21 -8.03 11.24
C LYS A 105 14.29 -9.25 11.10
N TYR A 106 13.16 -9.10 10.40
CA TYR A 106 12.20 -10.15 10.07
C TYR A 106 12.33 -10.65 8.60
N VAL A 107 13.19 -10.03 7.79
CA VAL A 107 13.31 -10.19 6.32
C VAL A 107 13.74 -11.58 5.84
N VAL A 108 14.23 -12.45 6.72
CA VAL A 108 14.43 -13.86 6.34
C VAL A 108 13.09 -14.57 6.12
N GLU A 109 11.99 -14.11 6.75
CA GLU A 109 10.70 -14.81 6.73
C GLU A 109 9.60 -14.13 5.88
N THR A 110 9.56 -12.80 5.72
CA THR A 110 8.45 -12.15 4.98
C THR A 110 8.90 -11.29 3.79
N LYS A 111 9.25 -11.97 2.70
CA LYS A 111 9.59 -11.36 1.40
C LYS A 111 8.46 -10.45 0.85
N SER A 112 7.19 -10.72 1.17
CA SER A 112 6.03 -9.92 0.75
C SER A 112 6.02 -8.48 1.29
N THR A 113 6.69 -8.21 2.42
CA THR A 113 6.66 -6.91 3.08
C THR A 113 7.44 -5.83 2.34
N LEU A 114 8.53 -6.20 1.65
CA LEU A 114 9.31 -5.26 0.82
C LEU A 114 8.49 -4.73 -0.36
N LEU A 115 7.62 -5.57 -0.93
CA LEU A 115 6.76 -5.17 -2.03
C LEU A 115 5.63 -4.26 -1.56
N ALA A 116 4.97 -4.59 -0.46
CA ALA A 116 3.97 -3.71 0.14
C ALA A 116 4.56 -2.31 0.45
N LEU A 117 5.81 -2.24 0.93
CA LEU A 117 6.50 -0.97 1.15
C LEU A 117 6.79 -0.23 -0.18
N ALA A 118 7.24 -0.95 -1.20
CA ALA A 118 7.49 -0.36 -2.52
C ALA A 118 6.19 0.21 -3.13
N ASP A 119 5.06 -0.48 -2.97
CA ASP A 119 3.75 -0.04 -3.44
C ASP A 119 3.34 1.26 -2.75
N VAL A 120 3.38 1.30 -1.41
CA VAL A 120 3.07 2.50 -0.63
C VAL A 120 3.98 3.67 -1.04
N LEU A 121 5.27 3.43 -1.23
CA LEU A 121 6.20 4.47 -1.66
C LEU A 121 5.93 4.95 -3.09
N THR A 122 5.40 4.09 -3.96
CA THR A 122 4.98 4.44 -5.31
C THR A 122 3.77 5.37 -5.27
N GLU A 123 2.75 5.04 -4.46
CA GLU A 123 1.57 5.88 -4.24
C GLU A 123 1.93 7.25 -3.62
N MET A 124 2.95 7.28 -2.75
CA MET A 124 3.49 8.53 -2.18
C MET A 124 4.37 9.33 -3.15
N GLY A 125 4.59 8.85 -4.38
CA GLY A 125 5.46 9.49 -5.38
C GLY A 125 6.95 9.44 -5.04
N LYS A 126 7.39 8.55 -4.13
CA LYS A 126 8.79 8.37 -3.73
C LYS A 126 9.48 7.30 -4.58
N TYR A 127 9.53 7.53 -5.90
CA TYR A 127 9.93 6.53 -6.90
C TYR A 127 11.34 5.92 -6.71
N GLU A 128 12.34 6.75 -6.37
CA GLU A 128 13.70 6.27 -6.09
C GLU A 128 13.75 5.26 -4.94
N LYS A 129 12.97 5.51 -3.88
CA LYS A 129 12.89 4.61 -2.72
C LYS A 129 12.12 3.35 -3.06
N ALA A 130 10.97 3.49 -3.76
CA ALA A 130 10.19 2.35 -4.22
C ALA A 130 11.01 1.40 -5.12
N ARG A 131 11.83 1.97 -6.01
CA ARG A 131 12.76 1.23 -6.87
C ARG A 131 13.78 0.46 -6.04
N HIS A 132 14.42 1.13 -5.09
CA HIS A 132 15.41 0.51 -4.22
C HIS A 132 14.86 -0.75 -3.53
N PHE A 133 13.65 -0.69 -2.97
CA PHE A 133 13.04 -1.86 -2.31
C PHE A 133 12.60 -2.95 -3.28
N SER A 134 12.14 -2.58 -4.47
CA SER A 134 11.77 -3.55 -5.51
C SER A 134 13.01 -4.32 -6.01
N GLU A 135 14.13 -3.64 -6.20
CA GLU A 135 15.40 -4.26 -6.58
C GLU A 135 16.00 -5.09 -5.44
N LEU A 136 15.90 -4.60 -4.20
CA LEU A 136 16.32 -5.33 -3.01
C LEU A 136 15.56 -6.65 -2.87
N PHE A 137 14.24 -6.61 -3.05
CA PHE A 137 13.39 -7.81 -3.08
C PHE A 137 13.90 -8.82 -4.13
N LEU A 138 14.14 -8.37 -5.37
CA LEU A 138 14.62 -9.24 -6.44
C LEU A 138 16.01 -9.83 -6.14
N SER A 139 16.91 -9.05 -5.53
CA SER A 139 18.26 -9.48 -5.18
C SER A 139 18.30 -10.55 -4.09
N GLY A 140 17.28 -10.60 -3.23
CA GLY A 140 17.11 -11.62 -2.18
C GLY A 140 16.39 -12.89 -2.64
N LEU A 141 16.08 -13.02 -3.93
CA LEU A 141 15.48 -14.23 -4.49
C LEU A 141 16.58 -15.26 -4.80
N GLU A 142 16.46 -16.46 -4.21
CA GLU A 142 17.21 -17.64 -4.66
C GLU A 142 16.86 -17.99 -6.12
N PRO A 143 17.72 -18.75 -6.84
CA PRO A 143 17.67 -18.85 -8.29
C PRO A 143 16.27 -19.21 -8.79
N LEU A 144 15.73 -18.27 -9.56
CA LEU A 144 14.37 -18.21 -10.10
C LEU A 144 13.82 -19.58 -10.51
N ILE A 145 12.59 -19.87 -10.07
CA ILE A 145 11.50 -20.37 -10.93
C ILE A 145 10.12 -20.32 -10.22
N GLN A 146 10.03 -20.20 -8.89
CA GLN A 146 8.73 -20.38 -8.20
C GLN A 146 8.10 -19.15 -7.52
N ASN A 147 8.68 -17.95 -7.58
CA ASN A 147 8.09 -16.82 -6.86
C ASN A 147 7.16 -15.98 -7.76
N GLN A 148 5.85 -16.11 -7.55
CA GLN A 148 4.81 -15.26 -8.17
C GLN A 148 5.08 -13.77 -7.93
N LEU A 149 5.67 -13.43 -6.78
CA LEU A 149 5.99 -12.05 -6.42
C LEU A 149 7.08 -11.43 -7.31
N ALA A 150 7.94 -12.23 -7.94
CA ALA A 150 8.97 -11.71 -8.84
C ALA A 150 8.36 -11.06 -10.10
N CYS A 151 7.25 -11.63 -10.60
CA CYS A 151 6.48 -11.05 -11.70
C CYS A 151 5.88 -9.70 -11.30
N VAL A 152 5.22 -9.64 -10.14
CA VAL A 152 4.66 -8.40 -9.57
C VAL A 152 5.75 -7.35 -9.41
N THR A 153 6.93 -7.74 -8.93
CA THR A 153 8.05 -6.81 -8.75
C THR A 153 8.55 -6.24 -10.09
N GLN A 154 8.64 -7.06 -11.15
CA GLN A 154 8.99 -6.53 -12.47
C GLN A 154 7.93 -5.55 -12.97
N SER A 155 6.64 -5.81 -12.70
CA SER A 155 5.56 -4.86 -13.00
C SER A 155 5.76 -3.54 -12.25
N ASN A 156 6.05 -3.58 -10.96
CA ASN A 156 6.25 -2.37 -10.16
C ASN A 156 7.43 -1.54 -10.68
N ILE A 157 8.57 -2.19 -10.98
CA ILE A 157 9.72 -1.50 -11.57
C ILE A 157 9.37 -0.90 -12.94
N GLY A 158 8.58 -1.61 -13.75
CA GLY A 158 8.07 -1.08 -15.02
C GLY A 158 7.19 0.16 -14.83
N LEU A 159 6.34 0.18 -13.80
CA LEU A 159 5.51 1.34 -13.46
C LEU A 159 6.37 2.54 -13.00
N LEU A 160 7.42 2.28 -12.23
CA LEU A 160 8.38 3.33 -11.84
C LEU A 160 9.11 3.91 -13.05
N ASP A 161 9.60 3.05 -13.96
CA ASP A 161 10.21 3.48 -15.22
C ASP A 161 9.22 4.29 -16.07
N TYR A 162 7.94 3.93 -16.06
CA TYR A 162 6.88 4.67 -16.74
C TYR A 162 6.68 6.07 -16.15
N HIS A 163 6.59 6.19 -14.82
CA HIS A 163 6.43 7.49 -14.15
C HIS A 163 7.63 8.43 -14.36
N GLU A 164 8.82 7.86 -14.54
CA GLU A 164 10.04 8.61 -14.89
C GLU A 164 10.15 8.95 -16.40
N GLY A 165 9.22 8.46 -17.23
CA GLY A 165 9.23 8.66 -18.69
C GLY A 165 10.15 7.71 -19.46
N HIS A 166 10.72 6.71 -18.82
CA HIS A 166 11.58 5.68 -19.42
C HIS A 166 10.76 4.56 -20.08
N TYR A 167 9.91 4.89 -21.06
CA TYR A 167 8.93 3.95 -21.64
C TYR A 167 9.52 2.66 -22.24
N GLU A 168 10.71 2.72 -22.85
CA GLU A 168 11.38 1.53 -23.39
C GLU A 168 11.79 0.55 -22.27
N LYS A 169 12.29 1.06 -21.14
CA LYS A 169 12.65 0.24 -19.98
C LYS A 169 11.40 -0.35 -19.33
N ALA A 170 10.36 0.48 -19.18
CA ALA A 170 9.07 0.04 -18.67
C ALA A 170 8.50 -1.13 -19.51
N MET A 171 8.57 -1.03 -20.83
CA MET A 171 8.13 -2.09 -21.74
C MET A 171 8.92 -3.40 -21.52
N GLN A 172 10.25 -3.32 -21.46
CA GLN A 172 11.10 -4.50 -21.21
C GLN A 172 10.76 -5.18 -19.88
N LYS A 173 10.47 -4.38 -18.84
CA LYS A 173 10.08 -4.88 -17.52
C LYS A 173 8.73 -5.58 -17.54
N TYR A 174 7.73 -5.01 -18.21
CA TYR A 174 6.43 -5.65 -18.36
C TYR A 174 6.49 -6.93 -19.21
N GLU A 175 7.25 -6.93 -20.32
CA GLU A 175 7.47 -8.14 -21.14
C GLU A 175 8.16 -9.25 -20.34
N THR A 176 9.13 -8.88 -19.51
CA THR A 176 9.78 -9.82 -18.58
C THR A 176 8.76 -10.39 -17.58
N GLY A 177 7.92 -9.54 -16.98
CA GLY A 177 6.84 -9.96 -16.08
C GLY A 177 5.87 -10.94 -16.74
N VAL A 178 5.38 -10.63 -17.94
CA VAL A 178 4.50 -11.52 -18.72
C VAL A 178 5.18 -12.86 -18.98
N SER A 179 6.45 -12.84 -19.40
CA SER A 179 7.21 -14.06 -19.70
C SER A 179 7.34 -14.95 -18.46
N MET A 180 7.64 -14.36 -17.30
CA MET A 180 7.69 -15.07 -16.02
C MET A 180 6.33 -15.67 -15.64
N GLN A 181 5.25 -14.92 -15.85
CA GLN A 181 3.89 -15.35 -15.55
C GLN A 181 3.43 -16.52 -16.43
N LEU A 182 3.75 -16.48 -17.73
CA LEU A 182 3.43 -17.55 -18.68
C LEU A 182 4.22 -18.83 -18.37
N ILE A 183 5.48 -18.72 -17.94
CA ILE A 183 6.26 -19.88 -17.49
C ILE A 183 5.59 -20.53 -16.26
N GLN A 184 5.08 -19.72 -15.33
CA GLN A 184 4.39 -20.22 -14.13
C GLN A 184 3.02 -20.83 -14.41
N GLN A 185 2.35 -20.48 -15.51
CA GLN A 185 1.10 -21.13 -15.93
C GLN A 185 1.27 -22.60 -16.33
N THR A 186 2.50 -23.04 -16.64
CA THR A 186 2.78 -24.46 -16.97
C THR A 186 2.82 -25.38 -15.74
N VAL A 187 2.76 -24.81 -14.53
CA VAL A 187 2.78 -25.54 -13.26
C VAL A 187 1.35 -25.68 -12.74
N GLU A 188 0.87 -26.92 -12.62
CA GLU A 188 -0.44 -27.21 -12.00
C GLU A 188 -0.40 -26.83 -10.52
N LEU A 189 -1.28 -25.91 -10.13
CA LEU A 189 -1.42 -25.40 -8.76
C LEU A 189 -2.90 -25.39 -8.36
N PRO A 190 -3.22 -25.30 -7.05
CA PRO A 190 -4.60 -25.20 -6.56
C PRO A 190 -5.38 -24.05 -7.22
N SER A 191 -6.70 -24.19 -7.31
CA SER A 191 -7.61 -23.23 -7.96
C SER A 191 -7.40 -21.78 -7.53
N ASP A 192 -7.18 -21.56 -6.23
CA ASP A 192 -7.18 -20.22 -5.64
C ASP A 192 -5.91 -19.43 -6.02
N GLU A 193 -4.77 -20.12 -6.16
CA GLU A 193 -3.52 -19.50 -6.66
C GLU A 193 -3.54 -19.30 -8.17
N HIS A 194 -4.30 -20.12 -8.89
CA HIS A 194 -4.47 -20.00 -10.33
C HIS A 194 -5.19 -18.70 -10.70
N ASP A 195 -6.18 -18.29 -9.90
CA ASP A 195 -6.92 -17.05 -10.13
C ASP A 195 -6.07 -15.80 -9.82
N GLY A 196 -5.29 -15.81 -8.73
CA GLY A 196 -4.33 -14.74 -8.44
C GLY A 196 -3.26 -14.57 -9.55
N ARG A 197 -2.81 -15.67 -10.16
CA ARG A 197 -1.88 -15.60 -11.30
C ARG A 197 -2.52 -15.03 -12.57
N ARG A 198 -3.75 -15.43 -12.88
CA ARG A 198 -4.48 -14.87 -14.03
C ARG A 198 -4.71 -13.37 -13.82
N HIS A 199 -5.08 -12.98 -12.61
CA HIS A 199 -5.25 -11.58 -12.24
C HIS A 199 -3.98 -10.74 -12.49
N ASN A 200 -2.82 -11.19 -11.99
CA ASN A 200 -1.54 -10.50 -12.20
C ASN A 200 -1.16 -10.38 -13.69
N LEU A 201 -1.49 -11.39 -14.49
CA LEU A 201 -1.27 -11.33 -15.94
C LEU A 201 -2.15 -10.25 -16.60
N GLY A 202 -3.39 -10.10 -16.12
CA GLY A 202 -4.28 -9.04 -16.58
C GLY A 202 -3.75 -7.64 -16.28
N LEU A 203 -3.23 -7.41 -15.08
CA LEU A 203 -2.61 -6.13 -14.69
C LEU A 203 -1.41 -5.79 -15.58
N LEU A 204 -0.57 -6.78 -15.89
CA LEU A 204 0.55 -6.59 -16.82
C LEU A 204 0.08 -6.20 -18.22
N TYR A 205 -0.95 -6.86 -18.75
CA TYR A 205 -1.51 -6.48 -20.04
C TYR A 205 -2.08 -5.07 -20.04
N ASN A 206 -2.75 -4.65 -18.96
CA ASN A 206 -3.22 -3.27 -18.82
C ASN A 206 -2.06 -2.26 -18.88
N ASN A 207 -0.99 -2.51 -18.13
CA ASN A 207 0.18 -1.63 -18.09
C ASN A 207 0.91 -1.56 -19.45
N ILE A 208 1.00 -2.68 -20.17
CA ILE A 208 1.51 -2.71 -21.54
C ILE A 208 0.62 -1.85 -22.46
N GLY A 209 -0.71 -1.99 -22.35
CA GLY A 209 -1.66 -1.19 -23.12
C GLY A 209 -1.44 0.32 -22.96
N ILE A 210 -1.17 0.79 -21.74
CA ILE A 210 -0.84 2.19 -21.45
C ILE A 210 0.42 2.62 -22.21
N ILE A 211 1.49 1.82 -22.22
CA ILE A 211 2.71 2.15 -22.99
C ILE A 211 2.41 2.29 -24.48
N TYR A 212 1.56 1.42 -25.05
CA TYR A 212 1.17 1.51 -26.45
C TYR A 212 0.36 2.77 -26.76
N ILE A 213 -0.48 3.27 -25.84
CA ILE A 213 -1.12 4.59 -25.97
C ILE A 213 -0.05 5.69 -26.13
N HIS A 214 0.96 5.72 -25.26
CA HIS A 214 2.03 6.74 -25.31
C HIS A 214 2.86 6.68 -26.58
N ASN A 215 3.00 5.49 -27.16
CA ASN A 215 3.65 5.28 -28.45
C ASN A 215 2.71 5.52 -29.65
N ALA A 216 1.50 6.05 -29.44
CA ALA A 216 0.47 6.30 -30.45
C ALA A 216 0.04 5.05 -31.26
N LYS A 217 0.21 3.87 -30.67
CA LYS A 217 -0.14 2.56 -31.25
C LYS A 217 -1.46 2.06 -30.65
N TYR A 218 -2.54 2.73 -31.02
CA TYR A 218 -3.82 2.59 -30.34
C TYR A 218 -4.49 1.23 -30.57
N ASP A 219 -4.34 0.61 -31.75
CA ASP A 219 -4.95 -0.69 -32.02
C ASP A 219 -4.26 -1.81 -31.21
N GLU A 220 -2.93 -1.74 -31.08
CA GLU A 220 -2.18 -2.63 -30.19
C GLU A 220 -2.54 -2.41 -28.72
N ALA A 221 -2.68 -1.16 -28.28
CA ALA A 221 -3.12 -0.84 -26.93
C ALA A 221 -4.49 -1.46 -26.61
N LEU A 222 -5.46 -1.32 -27.53
CA LEU A 222 -6.80 -1.88 -27.37
C LEU A 222 -6.78 -3.41 -27.26
N ASN A 223 -5.95 -4.08 -28.07
CA ASN A 223 -5.77 -5.52 -28.00
C ASN A 223 -5.22 -5.97 -26.62
N PHE A 224 -4.29 -5.21 -26.05
CA PHE A 224 -3.76 -5.50 -24.71
C PHE A 224 -4.78 -5.23 -23.60
N PHE A 225 -5.58 -4.16 -23.69
CA PHE A 225 -6.67 -3.94 -22.72
C PHE A 225 -7.74 -5.03 -22.80
N GLN A 226 -8.06 -5.55 -23.99
CA GLN A 226 -8.98 -6.68 -24.12
C GLN A 226 -8.41 -7.95 -23.48
N LYS A 227 -7.13 -8.24 -23.70
CA LYS A 227 -6.46 -9.35 -22.99
C LYS A 227 -6.48 -9.16 -21.46
N ALA A 228 -6.35 -7.93 -20.97
CA ALA A 228 -6.47 -7.64 -19.55
C ALA A 228 -7.87 -8.01 -19.01
N LEU A 229 -8.93 -7.61 -19.71
CA LEU A 229 -10.33 -7.95 -19.33
C LEU A 229 -10.62 -9.46 -19.37
N ASP A 230 -9.98 -10.21 -20.27
CA ASP A 230 -10.11 -11.68 -20.30
C ASP A 230 -9.51 -12.37 -19.05
N HIS A 231 -8.66 -11.65 -18.32
CA HIS A 231 -7.89 -12.16 -17.19
C HIS A 231 -8.33 -11.59 -15.84
N ILE A 232 -8.97 -10.42 -15.82
CA ILE A 232 -9.50 -9.75 -14.62
C ILE A 232 -11.02 -9.90 -14.64
N PHE A 233 -11.56 -10.89 -13.93
CA PHE A 233 -12.98 -11.25 -14.00
C PHE A 233 -13.80 -10.90 -12.75
N ASP A 234 -13.18 -10.77 -11.56
CA ASP A 234 -13.92 -10.54 -10.29
C ASP A 234 -13.44 -9.31 -9.49
N ASN A 235 -12.52 -8.50 -10.05
CA ASN A 235 -12.05 -7.27 -9.38
C ASN A 235 -12.63 -6.02 -10.05
N HIS A 236 -13.72 -5.50 -9.48
CA HIS A 236 -14.41 -4.32 -9.98
C HIS A 236 -13.49 -3.10 -10.12
N ILE A 237 -12.55 -2.90 -9.19
CA ILE A 237 -11.61 -1.75 -9.23
C ILE A 237 -10.71 -1.86 -10.46
N ASP A 238 -10.13 -3.03 -10.70
CA ASP A 238 -9.20 -3.19 -11.83
C ASP A 238 -9.92 -3.20 -13.18
N ILE A 239 -11.13 -3.78 -13.25
CA ILE A 239 -11.96 -3.69 -14.45
C ILE A 239 -12.31 -2.22 -14.76
N THR A 240 -12.64 -1.45 -13.72
CA THR A 240 -12.90 0.00 -13.83
C THR A 240 -11.68 0.76 -14.34
N ASN A 241 -10.49 0.42 -13.85
CA ASN A 241 -9.23 0.99 -14.33
C ASN A 241 -8.98 0.67 -15.82
N VAL A 242 -9.19 -0.59 -16.24
CA VAL A 242 -9.03 -0.99 -17.64
C VAL A 242 -10.04 -0.27 -18.54
N PHE A 243 -11.31 -0.15 -18.13
CA PHE A 243 -12.31 0.61 -18.89
C PHE A 243 -11.97 2.10 -18.98
N SER A 244 -11.46 2.69 -17.90
CA SER A 244 -11.00 4.07 -17.89
C SER A 244 -9.84 4.28 -18.88
N ASN A 245 -8.89 3.35 -18.95
CA ASN A 245 -7.79 3.39 -19.92
C ASN A 245 -8.26 3.22 -21.37
N ILE A 246 -9.26 2.36 -21.62
CA ILE A 246 -9.89 2.24 -22.94
C ILE A 246 -10.62 3.54 -23.32
N ALA A 247 -11.30 4.19 -22.38
CA ALA A 247 -11.94 5.48 -22.63
C ALA A 247 -10.91 6.55 -23.03
N VAL A 248 -9.78 6.62 -22.29
CA VAL A 248 -8.65 7.51 -22.62
C VAL A 248 -8.09 7.22 -24.01
N LEU A 249 -7.92 5.94 -24.37
CA LEU A 249 -7.49 5.53 -25.72
C LEU A 249 -8.43 6.09 -26.79
N TYR A 250 -9.75 5.96 -26.62
CA TYR A 250 -10.72 6.49 -27.58
C TYR A 250 -10.73 8.02 -27.63
N CYS A 251 -10.43 8.71 -26.52
CA CYS A 251 -10.18 10.15 -26.55
C CYS A 251 -8.97 10.51 -27.44
N TYR A 252 -7.86 9.77 -27.36
CA TYR A 252 -6.70 9.96 -28.24
C TYR A 252 -7.00 9.67 -29.72
N LYS A 253 -7.93 8.76 -30.00
CA LYS A 253 -8.45 8.50 -31.36
C LYS A 253 -9.49 9.52 -31.84
N CYS A 254 -9.89 10.48 -31.00
CA CYS A 254 -11.00 11.41 -31.25
C CYS A 254 -12.37 10.72 -31.44
N GLU A 255 -12.53 9.51 -30.93
CA GLU A 255 -13.76 8.70 -30.99
C GLU A 255 -14.57 8.87 -29.70
N TYR A 256 -15.01 10.11 -29.42
CA TYR A 256 -15.56 10.50 -28.11
C TYR A 256 -16.82 9.75 -27.68
N GLN A 257 -17.63 9.27 -28.63
CA GLN A 257 -18.82 8.49 -28.31
C GLN A 257 -18.44 7.16 -27.64
N LEU A 258 -17.42 6.48 -28.16
CA LEU A 258 -16.91 5.25 -27.56
C LEU A 258 -16.20 5.54 -26.23
N ALA A 259 -15.48 6.66 -26.13
CA ALA A 259 -14.88 7.08 -24.87
C ALA A 259 -15.94 7.26 -23.76
N LEU A 260 -17.07 7.89 -24.09
CA LEU A 260 -18.19 8.06 -23.17
C LEU A 260 -18.79 6.71 -22.76
N GLU A 261 -19.06 5.81 -23.71
CA GLU A 261 -19.60 4.48 -23.42
C GLU A 261 -18.70 3.68 -22.48
N TYR A 262 -17.38 3.72 -22.67
CA TYR A 262 -16.44 3.03 -21.77
C TYR A 262 -16.30 3.72 -20.42
N SER A 263 -16.42 5.05 -20.36
CA SER A 263 -16.46 5.79 -19.09
C SER A 263 -17.72 5.45 -18.29
N GLU A 264 -18.87 5.31 -18.96
CA GLU A 264 -20.12 4.86 -18.33
C GLU A 264 -20.01 3.43 -17.80
N LYS A 265 -19.37 2.52 -18.55
CA LYS A 265 -19.10 1.16 -18.08
C LYS A 265 -18.22 1.15 -16.83
N ALA A 266 -17.18 1.97 -16.78
CA ALA A 266 -16.33 2.13 -15.60
C ALA A 266 -17.17 2.60 -14.40
N LEU A 267 -17.98 3.64 -14.57
CA LEU A 267 -18.83 4.19 -13.50
C LEU A 267 -19.88 3.20 -12.96
N THR A 268 -20.39 2.30 -13.81
CA THR A 268 -21.36 1.28 -13.33
C THR A 268 -20.74 0.23 -12.41
N LEU A 269 -19.41 0.14 -12.35
CA LEU A 269 -18.68 -0.83 -11.54
C LEU A 269 -18.03 -0.20 -10.29
N GLU A 270 -18.10 1.12 -10.13
CA GLU A 270 -17.64 1.89 -8.96
C GLU A 270 -18.62 1.76 -7.78
#